data_AF-A0A7C5P252-F1
#
_entry.id   AF-A0A7C5P252-F1
#
_cell.length_a   1.000
_cell.length_b   1.000
_cell.length_c   1.000
_cell.angle_alpha   90.00
_cell.angle_beta   90.00
_cell.angle_gamma   90.00
#
_symmetry.space_group_name_H-M   'P 1'
#
loop_
_entity.id
_entity.type
_entity.pdbx_description
1 polymer ?
#
loop_
_entity_poly.entity_id
_entity_poly.type
_entity_poly.pdbx_seq_one_letter_code
_entity_poly.pdbx_strand_id
1 'polypeptide(L)'
;YPAELDIPLPFSLLSNDVARDRLVIMPAYWWMYNMYALARNSYKCIARDVRKARIQHIEFESLAPDTVEEIIAARTLLEEWSAQAYLAAEEDAAAEEMNEQDDAEMDEYVAVDDDDDEDDDVEIDDDTLIQLGRDLLSGPAEDFADLEIVADGIENSSRKTVILKAREAWQAYGQMLQYYAVKNLLGYLSANADATVKSMAYDLESQPCSEWVNLGGQLVRDDDLQDMLDDIKTGKLDSWSDIHARYDKLWSEYPNHKHQHAMAVLLELLQADALTEKLWDEAVEDTIDIAKLIAERVKSSRCKDFKNEYRRITFDSEAEMHAVLGSCEDDEFIRHIQDETESFIQMAKQ
;
A
#
# COMPACT_ATOMS: atom_id res chain seq x y z
N TYR A 1 20.64 -1.98 10.28
CA TYR A 1 20.05 -1.30 11.44
C TYR A 1 20.65 -1.89 12.70
N PRO A 2 20.77 -1.12 13.80
CA PRO A 2 21.42 -1.59 15.03
C PRO A 2 20.60 -2.66 15.78
N ALA A 3 19.28 -2.69 15.59
CA ALA A 3 18.36 -3.67 16.14
C ALA A 3 17.59 -4.42 15.02
N GLU A 4 16.88 -5.47 15.44
CA GLU A 4 15.92 -6.21 14.60
C GLU A 4 14.71 -5.32 14.31
N LEU A 5 14.17 -5.44 13.10
CA LEU A 5 13.06 -4.63 12.61
C LEU A 5 11.95 -5.51 12.08
N ASP A 6 10.72 -5.16 12.40
CA ASP A 6 9.51 -5.62 11.73
C ASP A 6 8.83 -4.43 11.06
N ILE A 7 8.66 -4.47 9.74
CA ILE A 7 8.24 -3.31 8.95
C ILE A 7 6.97 -3.68 8.17
N PRO A 8 5.79 -3.54 8.79
CA PRO A 8 4.50 -3.83 8.17
C PRO A 8 4.05 -2.71 7.22
N LEU A 9 5.00 -1.97 6.63
CA LEU A 9 4.75 -0.79 5.81
C LEU A 9 5.41 -0.98 4.43
N PRO A 10 4.69 -1.55 3.46
CA PRO A 10 5.22 -1.86 2.14
C PRO A 10 5.76 -0.62 1.43
N PHE A 11 6.81 -0.81 0.63
CA PHE A 11 7.41 0.26 -0.15
C PHE A 11 7.93 1.46 0.68
N SER A 12 8.25 1.23 1.95
CA SER A 12 8.78 2.27 2.82
C SER A 12 10.27 2.59 2.57
N LEU A 13 10.66 3.80 2.95
CA LEU A 13 12.06 4.17 3.14
C LEU A 13 12.32 4.27 4.65
N LEU A 14 13.32 3.53 5.10
CA LEU A 14 13.80 3.60 6.48
C LEU A 14 15.07 4.45 6.54
N SER A 15 15.22 5.21 7.62
CA SER A 15 16.40 6.02 7.91
C SER A 15 16.67 6.05 9.41
N ASN A 16 17.95 6.00 9.80
CA ASN A 16 18.35 6.21 11.19
C ASN A 16 18.63 7.70 11.42
N ASP A 17 17.82 8.37 12.25
CA ASP A 17 18.13 9.71 12.75
C ASP A 17 18.96 9.59 14.03
N VAL A 18 20.28 9.51 13.85
CA VAL A 18 21.25 9.38 14.94
C VAL A 18 21.25 10.60 15.87
N ALA A 19 20.89 11.78 15.37
CA ALA A 19 20.94 13.01 16.16
C ALA A 19 19.82 13.08 17.20
N ARG A 20 18.66 12.50 16.89
CA ARG A 20 17.49 12.43 17.79
C ARG A 20 17.28 11.04 18.39
N ASP A 21 18.24 10.14 18.19
CA ASP A 21 18.16 8.73 18.58
C ASP A 21 16.79 8.12 18.22
N ARG A 22 16.44 8.12 16.93
CA ARG A 22 15.16 7.58 16.45
C ARG A 22 15.26 6.86 15.12
N LEU A 23 14.37 5.88 14.93
CA LEU A 23 14.08 5.32 13.61
C LEU A 23 13.07 6.22 12.91
N VAL A 24 13.27 6.45 11.62
CA VAL A 24 12.38 7.27 10.80
C VAL A 24 11.94 6.45 9.60
N ILE A 25 10.63 6.37 9.38
CA ILE A 25 10.03 5.59 8.31
C ILE A 25 9.14 6.49 7.48
N MET A 26 9.32 6.45 6.16
CA MET A 26 8.42 7.07 5.20
C MET A 26 7.69 5.96 4.43
N PRO A 27 6.43 5.63 4.79
CA PRO A 27 5.66 4.59 4.11
C PRO A 27 5.34 5.02 2.67
N ALA A 28 5.04 4.06 1.79
CA ALA A 28 4.76 4.29 0.37
C ALA A 28 5.80 5.16 -0.39
N TYR A 29 7.04 5.24 0.11
CA TYR A 29 8.10 6.07 -0.46
C TYR A 29 8.34 5.81 -1.94
N TRP A 30 8.40 4.54 -2.36
CA TRP A 30 8.67 4.23 -3.76
C TRP A 30 7.55 4.71 -4.69
N TRP A 31 6.29 4.69 -4.24
CA TRP A 31 5.17 5.23 -5.01
C TRP A 31 5.18 6.75 -5.08
N MET A 32 5.50 7.41 -3.97
CA MET A 32 5.52 8.87 -3.90
C MET A 32 6.71 9.48 -4.62
N TYR A 33 7.92 8.93 -4.45
CA TYR A 33 9.16 9.60 -4.81
C TYR A 33 10.05 8.83 -5.79
N ASN A 34 9.76 7.54 -6.05
CA ASN A 34 10.58 6.72 -6.93
C ASN A 34 9.79 5.70 -7.76
N MET A 35 8.69 6.15 -8.37
CA MET A 35 7.78 5.30 -9.13
C MET A 35 8.48 4.52 -10.26
N TYR A 36 9.48 5.14 -10.89
CA TYR A 36 10.29 4.48 -11.92
C TYR A 36 10.91 3.17 -11.43
N ALA A 37 11.46 3.14 -10.22
CA ALA A 37 12.09 1.94 -9.69
C ALA A 37 11.07 0.84 -9.36
N LEU A 38 9.91 1.22 -8.81
CA LEU A 38 8.81 0.31 -8.52
C LEU A 38 8.28 -0.35 -9.81
N ALA A 39 7.83 0.46 -10.76
CA ALA A 39 7.25 -0.03 -12.02
C ALA A 39 8.26 -0.84 -12.86
N ARG A 40 9.54 -0.44 -12.86
CA ARG A 40 10.57 -1.11 -13.66
C ARG A 40 10.93 -2.50 -13.14
N ASN A 41 10.65 -2.80 -11.88
CA ASN A 41 11.01 -4.08 -11.29
C ASN A 41 10.28 -5.23 -12.00
N SER A 42 8.94 -5.17 -12.06
CA SER A 42 8.11 -6.15 -12.75
C SER A 42 8.49 -6.31 -14.23
N TYR A 43 8.66 -5.19 -14.94
CA TYR A 43 9.12 -5.21 -16.35
C TYR A 43 10.45 -5.96 -16.53
N LYS A 44 11.42 -5.70 -15.66
CA LYS A 44 12.72 -6.36 -15.71
C LYS A 44 12.65 -7.83 -15.34
N CYS A 45 11.86 -8.20 -14.35
CA CYS A 45 11.71 -9.60 -13.93
C CYS A 45 11.17 -10.44 -15.10
N ILE A 46 10.13 -9.93 -15.78
CA ILE A 46 9.56 -10.57 -16.98
C ILE A 46 10.59 -10.64 -18.10
N ALA A 47 11.24 -9.52 -18.45
CA ALA A 47 12.23 -9.47 -19.53
C ALA A 47 13.47 -10.35 -19.29
N ARG A 48 13.81 -10.61 -18.01
CA ARG A 48 14.96 -11.42 -17.61
C ARG A 48 14.62 -12.88 -17.35
N ASP A 49 13.35 -13.28 -17.43
CA ASP A 49 12.96 -14.68 -17.26
C ASP A 49 13.36 -15.53 -18.49
N VAL A 50 14.58 -16.06 -18.42
CA VAL A 50 15.19 -16.95 -19.42
C VAL A 50 15.08 -18.43 -19.08
N ARG A 51 14.16 -18.82 -18.17
CA ARG A 51 13.96 -20.23 -17.79
C ARG A 51 13.60 -21.06 -19.03
N LYS A 52 14.35 -22.14 -19.25
CA LYS A 52 14.13 -23.07 -20.38
C LYS A 52 12.84 -23.86 -20.25
N ALA A 53 12.46 -24.19 -19.02
CA ALA A 53 11.21 -24.86 -18.69
C ALA A 53 10.48 -24.00 -17.64
N ARG A 54 9.36 -23.40 -18.04
CA ARG A 54 8.51 -22.57 -17.17
C ARG A 54 7.41 -23.43 -16.58
N ILE A 55 7.81 -24.40 -15.75
CA ILE A 55 6.89 -25.31 -15.05
C ILE A 55 6.27 -24.59 -13.86
N GLN A 56 7.07 -23.84 -13.09
CA GLN A 56 6.58 -23.00 -12.00
C GLN A 56 6.05 -21.68 -12.55
N HIS A 57 4.77 -21.40 -12.29
CA HIS A 57 4.16 -20.11 -12.53
C HIS A 57 4.58 -19.10 -11.46
N ILE A 58 4.81 -17.85 -11.87
CA ILE A 58 5.30 -16.78 -11.00
C ILE A 58 4.48 -15.53 -11.26
N GLU A 59 3.95 -14.93 -10.20
CA GLU A 59 3.42 -13.58 -10.18
C GLU A 59 4.58 -12.59 -10.09
N PHE A 60 4.59 -11.62 -11.01
CA PHE A 60 5.66 -10.62 -11.12
C PHE A 60 5.21 -9.21 -10.80
N GLU A 61 3.90 -8.98 -10.69
CA GLU A 61 3.36 -7.66 -10.36
C GLU A 61 3.74 -7.26 -8.93
N SER A 62 4.11 -5.99 -8.74
CA SER A 62 4.39 -5.46 -7.40
C SER A 62 3.14 -5.26 -6.56
N LEU A 63 1.96 -5.17 -7.18
CA LEU A 63 0.66 -5.10 -6.51
C LEU A 63 -0.05 -6.45 -6.70
N ALA A 64 0.57 -7.50 -6.18
CA ALA A 64 -0.04 -8.81 -6.11
C ALA A 64 -0.95 -8.92 -4.86
N PRO A 65 -1.89 -9.87 -4.79
CA PRO A 65 -2.84 -9.96 -3.69
C PRO A 65 -2.23 -9.96 -2.28
N ASP A 66 -1.12 -10.68 -2.06
CA ASP A 66 -0.41 -10.68 -0.77
C ASP A 66 0.12 -9.28 -0.39
N THR A 67 0.73 -8.59 -1.34
CA THR A 67 1.23 -7.22 -1.14
C THR A 67 0.09 -6.22 -0.94
N VAL A 68 -1.06 -6.45 -1.58
CA VAL A 68 -2.26 -5.64 -1.43
C VAL A 68 -2.84 -5.77 -0.01
N GLU A 69 -2.84 -6.97 0.55
CA GLU A 69 -3.23 -7.24 1.94
C GLU A 69 -2.25 -6.58 2.94
N GLU A 70 -0.94 -6.63 2.66
CA GLU A 70 0.04 -5.86 3.45
C GLU A 70 -0.23 -4.34 3.39
N ILE A 71 -0.69 -3.82 2.25
CA ILE A 71 -1.05 -2.40 2.10
C ILE A 71 -2.32 -2.06 2.89
N ILE A 72 -3.32 -2.95 2.91
CA ILE A 72 -4.54 -2.78 3.70
C ILE A 72 -4.18 -2.70 5.19
N ALA A 73 -3.42 -3.68 5.69
CA ALA A 73 -2.93 -3.68 7.07
C ALA A 73 -2.09 -2.42 7.38
N ALA A 74 -1.23 -1.99 6.46
CA ALA A 74 -0.47 -0.76 6.61
C ALA A 74 -1.35 0.50 6.73
N ARG A 75 -2.49 0.55 6.03
CA ARG A 75 -3.43 1.68 6.17
C ARG A 75 -4.10 1.67 7.54
N THR A 76 -4.52 0.51 8.03
CA THR A 76 -5.09 0.36 9.38
C THR A 76 -4.10 0.82 10.45
N LEU A 77 -2.83 0.39 10.36
CA LEU A 77 -1.78 0.85 11.29
C LEU A 77 -1.57 2.36 11.23
N LEU A 78 -1.60 2.96 10.03
CA LEU A 78 -1.50 4.42 9.90
C LEU A 78 -2.71 5.13 10.50
N GLU A 79 -3.91 4.56 10.39
CA GLU A 79 -5.13 5.06 11.02
C GLU A 79 -4.99 5.02 12.55
N GLU A 80 -4.62 3.88 13.11
CA GLU A 80 -4.39 3.71 14.56
C GLU A 80 -3.35 4.68 15.12
N TRP A 81 -2.14 4.71 14.56
CA TRP A 81 -1.07 5.60 15.06
C TRP A 81 -1.40 7.07 14.88
N SER A 82 -2.20 7.42 13.87
CA SER A 82 -2.67 8.78 13.66
C SER A 82 -3.68 9.21 14.72
N ALA A 83 -4.62 8.33 15.05
CA ALA A 83 -5.60 8.57 16.10
C ALA A 83 -4.93 8.68 17.47
N GLN A 84 -4.00 7.78 17.78
CA GLN A 84 -3.23 7.82 19.04
C GLN A 84 -2.43 9.11 19.19
N ALA A 85 -1.74 9.53 18.12
CA ALA A 85 -0.99 10.79 18.14
C ALA A 85 -1.89 12.02 18.30
N TYR A 86 -3.09 11.98 17.72
CA TYR A 86 -4.08 13.05 17.87
C TYR A 86 -4.60 13.14 19.30
N LEU A 87 -5.03 12.02 19.89
CA LEU A 87 -5.54 11.98 21.26
C LEU A 87 -4.49 12.41 22.27
N ALA A 88 -3.25 11.94 22.13
CA ALA A 88 -2.14 12.36 22.99
C ALA A 88 -1.89 13.88 22.89
N ALA A 89 -2.01 14.46 21.70
CA ALA A 89 -1.86 15.92 21.53
C ALA A 89 -3.01 16.71 22.16
N GLU A 90 -4.24 16.18 22.14
CA GLU A 90 -5.38 16.81 22.84
C GLU A 90 -5.24 16.73 24.36
N GLU A 91 -4.75 15.60 24.89
CA GLU A 91 -4.45 15.44 26.32
C GLU A 91 -3.35 16.39 26.79
N ASP A 92 -2.25 16.49 26.03
CA ASP A 92 -1.16 17.43 26.31
C ASP A 92 -1.67 18.88 26.30
N ALA A 93 -2.50 19.26 25.32
CA ALA A 93 -3.08 20.60 25.24
C ALA A 93 -4.04 20.91 26.40
N ALA A 94 -4.87 19.95 26.80
CA ALA A 94 -5.77 20.10 27.94
C ALA A 94 -5.00 20.25 29.27
N ALA A 95 -3.92 19.50 29.44
CA ALA A 95 -3.04 19.61 30.60
C ALA A 95 -2.30 20.96 30.65
N GLU A 96 -1.88 21.51 29.50
CA GLU A 96 -1.30 22.86 29.43
C GLU A 96 -2.32 23.94 29.83
N GLU A 97 -3.57 23.86 29.35
CA GLU A 97 -4.63 24.81 29.70
C GLU A 97 -5.01 24.78 31.19
N MET A 98 -5.02 23.60 31.82
CA MET A 98 -5.26 23.47 33.27
C MET A 98 -4.13 24.10 34.09
N ASN A 99 -2.87 23.86 33.71
CA ASN A 99 -1.71 24.44 34.39
C ASN A 99 -1.67 25.98 34.27
N GLU A 100 -2.09 26.55 33.13
CA GLU A 100 -2.18 28.00 32.96
C GLU A 100 -3.32 28.65 33.77
N GLN A 101 -4.41 27.92 34.02
CA GLN A 101 -5.53 28.38 34.85
C GLN A 101 -5.18 28.36 36.36
N ASP A 102 -4.47 27.32 36.82
CA ASP A 102 -4.00 27.23 38.21
C ASP A 102 -2.96 28.31 38.55
N ASP A 103 -2.11 28.69 37.59
CA ASP A 103 -1.16 29.81 37.75
C ASP A 103 -1.85 31.19 37.74
N ALA A 104 -3.08 31.30 37.22
CA ALA A 104 -3.86 32.55 37.19
C ALA A 104 -4.74 32.77 38.43
N GLU A 105 -5.09 31.72 39.19
CA GLU A 105 -5.89 31.78 40.42
C GLU A 105 -5.07 31.62 41.73
N MET A 106 -3.77 31.92 41.70
CA MET A 106 -2.94 31.91 42.90
C MET A 106 -3.11 33.18 43.77
N ASP A 107 -4.31 33.39 44.34
CA ASP A 107 -4.53 34.39 45.40
C ASP A 107 -5.66 34.06 46.41
N GLU A 108 -5.90 32.79 46.77
CA GLU A 108 -6.46 32.42 48.10
C GLU A 108 -6.23 30.93 48.41
N TYR A 109 -5.14 30.58 49.10
CA TYR A 109 -4.86 29.22 49.56
C TYR A 109 -5.76 28.87 50.77
N VAL A 110 -6.75 28.01 50.57
CA VAL A 110 -7.37 27.22 51.64
C VAL A 110 -7.25 25.75 51.29
N ALA A 111 -6.44 25.03 52.06
CA ALA A 111 -6.26 23.59 51.92
C ALA A 111 -7.59 22.86 52.13
N VAL A 112 -8.02 22.11 51.12
CA VAL A 112 -9.03 21.07 51.24
C VAL A 112 -8.34 19.76 50.86
N ASP A 113 -8.47 18.79 51.76
CA ASP A 113 -7.85 17.47 51.69
C ASP A 113 -8.30 16.67 50.46
N ASP A 114 -7.35 15.89 49.94
CA ASP A 114 -7.47 14.85 48.92
C ASP A 114 -8.72 13.97 49.09
N ASP A 115 -9.45 13.74 48.00
CA ASP A 115 -10.32 12.57 47.83
C ASP A 115 -10.32 12.17 46.33
N ASP A 116 -9.68 11.03 46.05
CA ASP A 116 -9.89 10.06 44.96
C ASP A 116 -10.38 10.59 43.59
N ASP A 117 -9.43 10.91 42.70
CA ASP A 117 -9.65 10.82 41.25
C ASP A 117 -9.32 9.37 40.81
N GLU A 118 -10.34 8.54 40.69
CA GLU A 118 -10.28 7.32 39.88
C GLU A 118 -10.16 7.78 38.42
N ASP A 119 -8.93 7.74 37.87
CA ASP A 119 -8.69 7.77 36.42
C ASP A 119 -9.45 6.59 35.78
N ASP A 120 -10.69 6.84 35.38
CA ASP A 120 -11.44 5.98 34.48
C ASP A 120 -10.73 6.07 33.11
N ASP A 121 -9.69 5.26 32.91
CA ASP A 121 -9.10 4.96 31.61
C ASP A 121 -10.22 4.40 30.72
N VAL A 122 -10.87 5.27 29.94
CA VAL A 122 -11.85 4.85 28.94
C VAL A 122 -11.07 4.18 27.82
N GLU A 123 -10.91 2.85 27.88
CA GLU A 123 -10.43 2.06 26.75
C GLU A 123 -11.35 2.33 25.54
N ILE A 124 -10.87 3.15 24.61
CA ILE A 124 -11.51 3.35 23.31
C ILE A 124 -11.38 2.04 22.54
N ASP A 125 -12.49 1.54 21.99
CA ASP A 125 -12.43 0.33 21.17
C ASP A 125 -11.61 0.54 19.89
N ASP A 126 -10.92 -0.52 19.45
CA ASP A 126 -9.99 -0.48 18.31
C ASP A 126 -10.67 0.04 17.03
N ASP A 127 -11.93 -0.35 16.77
CA ASP A 127 -12.69 0.06 15.58
C ASP A 127 -12.96 1.57 15.58
N THR A 128 -13.28 2.15 16.73
CA THR A 128 -13.50 3.59 16.92
C THR A 128 -12.19 4.36 16.74
N LEU A 129 -11.08 3.82 17.25
CA LEU A 129 -9.75 4.41 17.09
C LEU A 129 -9.33 4.43 15.60
N ILE A 130 -9.51 3.31 14.89
CA ILE A 130 -9.25 3.20 13.45
C ILE A 130 -10.12 4.19 12.69
N GLN A 131 -11.41 4.29 13.01
CA GLN A 131 -12.32 5.21 12.31
C GLN A 131 -11.95 6.67 12.55
N LEU A 132 -11.56 7.06 13.77
CA LEU A 132 -11.04 8.40 14.06
C LEU A 132 -9.81 8.71 13.22
N GLY A 133 -8.84 7.78 13.17
CA GLY A 133 -7.64 7.91 12.36
C GLY A 133 -7.93 8.08 10.88
N ARG A 134 -8.90 7.32 10.36
CA ARG A 134 -9.37 7.43 8.98
C ARG A 134 -9.98 8.79 8.69
N ASP A 135 -10.81 9.31 9.59
CA ASP A 135 -11.44 10.62 9.44
C ASP A 135 -10.38 11.74 9.45
N LEU A 136 -9.38 11.65 10.33
CA LEU A 136 -8.24 12.57 10.38
C LEU A 136 -7.41 12.55 9.09
N LEU A 137 -7.07 11.36 8.59
CA LEU A 137 -6.23 11.20 7.40
C LEU A 137 -6.96 11.59 6.10
N SER A 138 -8.27 11.38 6.05
CA SER A 138 -9.13 11.77 4.92
C SER A 138 -9.55 13.24 4.94
N GLY A 139 -9.53 13.87 6.12
CA GLY A 139 -9.88 15.27 6.36
C GLY A 139 -8.88 16.31 5.84
N PRO A 140 -9.08 17.59 6.21
CA PRO A 140 -8.18 18.70 5.92
C PRO A 140 -6.74 18.43 6.38
N ALA A 141 -5.75 18.98 5.66
CA ALA A 141 -4.34 18.79 6.00
C ALA A 141 -3.93 19.52 7.30
N GLU A 142 -4.68 20.56 7.67
CA GLU A 142 -4.37 21.44 8.80
C GLU A 142 -4.51 20.70 10.14
N ASP A 143 -5.50 19.82 10.25
CA ASP A 143 -5.79 19.01 11.44
C ASP A 143 -4.65 18.01 11.76
N PHE A 144 -3.72 17.81 10.82
CA PHE A 144 -2.66 16.80 10.89
C PHE A 144 -1.24 17.37 10.82
N ALA A 145 -1.08 18.67 10.53
CA ALA A 145 0.19 19.22 10.05
C ALA A 145 1.33 19.15 11.07
N ASP A 146 1.00 19.22 12.36
CA ASP A 146 1.97 19.33 13.46
C ASP A 146 2.07 18.06 14.32
N LEU A 147 1.32 17.00 13.99
CA LEU A 147 1.33 15.75 14.76
C LEU A 147 2.60 14.93 14.47
N GLU A 148 3.33 14.55 15.52
CA GLU A 148 4.43 13.59 15.41
C GLU A 148 3.89 12.16 15.58
N ILE A 149 3.70 11.49 14.46
CA ILE A 149 3.17 10.12 14.45
C ILE A 149 4.24 9.12 14.89
N VAL A 150 3.95 8.39 15.95
CA VAL A 150 4.83 7.39 16.55
C VAL A 150 4.29 6.00 16.23
N ALA A 151 5.17 5.10 15.81
CA ALA A 151 4.80 3.72 15.54
C ALA A 151 5.43 2.78 16.58
N ASP A 152 4.60 1.93 17.17
CA ASP A 152 5.03 0.93 18.14
C ASP A 152 5.29 -0.44 17.48
N GLY A 153 6.07 -1.28 18.15
CA GLY A 153 6.36 -2.65 17.70
C GLY A 153 7.29 -2.78 16.49
N ILE A 154 7.79 -1.66 15.95
CA ILE A 154 8.59 -1.66 14.71
C ILE A 154 10.05 -2.10 14.89
N GLU A 155 10.69 -1.66 15.97
CA GLU A 155 12.09 -1.96 16.25
C GLU A 155 12.20 -2.62 17.61
N ASN A 156 13.00 -3.69 17.70
CA ASN A 156 13.31 -4.36 18.96
C ASN A 156 14.28 -3.54 19.81
N SER A 157 13.84 -2.35 20.23
CA SER A 157 14.58 -1.42 21.09
C SER A 157 13.62 -0.42 21.76
N SER A 158 14.09 0.30 22.77
CA SER A 158 13.34 1.40 23.39
C SER A 158 13.37 2.69 22.57
N ARG A 159 13.93 2.64 21.35
CA ARG A 159 14.13 3.80 20.50
C ARG A 159 12.82 4.19 19.84
N LYS A 160 12.51 5.49 19.83
CA LYS A 160 11.30 6.02 19.18
C LYS A 160 11.33 5.72 17.67
N THR A 161 10.20 5.28 17.12
CA THR A 161 10.00 5.16 15.67
C THR A 161 9.00 6.20 15.20
N VAL A 162 9.39 7.05 14.26
CA VAL A 162 8.57 8.15 13.76
C VAL A 162 8.17 7.90 12.31
N ILE A 163 6.87 8.06 12.03
CA ILE A 163 6.30 7.99 10.69
C ILE A 163 6.31 9.37 10.05
N LEU A 164 6.99 9.50 8.91
CA LEU A 164 6.95 10.70 8.09
C LEU A 164 5.85 10.61 7.05
N LYS A 165 5.14 11.73 6.86
CA LYS A 165 4.14 11.88 5.79
C LYS A 165 3.04 10.82 5.87
N ALA A 166 2.57 10.53 7.08
CA ALA A 166 1.56 9.50 7.32
C ALA A 166 0.31 9.72 6.46
N ARG A 167 -0.20 10.96 6.39
CA ARG A 167 -1.33 11.33 5.51
C ARG A 167 -1.05 11.07 4.03
N GLU A 168 0.05 11.57 3.49
CA GLU A 168 0.36 11.34 2.07
C GLU A 168 0.64 9.86 1.76
N ALA A 169 1.20 9.12 2.72
CA ALA A 169 1.43 7.70 2.59
C ALA A 169 0.11 6.90 2.61
N TRP A 170 -0.82 7.24 3.51
CA TRP A 170 -2.15 6.65 3.55
C TRP A 170 -2.92 6.90 2.24
N GLN A 171 -2.85 8.13 1.71
CA GLN A 171 -3.41 8.46 0.40
C GLN A 171 -2.73 7.69 -0.74
N ALA A 172 -1.41 7.55 -0.71
CA ALA A 172 -0.65 6.78 -1.69
C ALA A 172 -1.01 5.29 -1.67
N TYR A 173 -1.20 4.70 -0.49
CA TYR A 173 -1.71 3.34 -0.35
C TYR A 173 -3.14 3.23 -0.90
N GLY A 174 -4.02 4.19 -0.63
CA GLY A 174 -5.35 4.25 -1.26
C GLY A 174 -5.28 4.24 -2.79
N GLN A 175 -4.36 5.03 -3.38
CA GLN A 175 -4.14 5.03 -4.83
C GLN A 175 -3.65 3.67 -5.36
N MET A 176 -2.77 2.97 -4.64
CA MET A 176 -2.31 1.64 -5.03
C MET A 176 -3.45 0.63 -5.03
N LEU A 177 -4.27 0.62 -3.97
CA LEU A 177 -5.39 -0.28 -3.81
C LEU A 177 -6.45 -0.03 -4.91
N GLN A 178 -6.77 1.23 -5.18
CA GLN A 178 -7.73 1.60 -6.22
C GLN A 178 -7.22 1.21 -7.61
N TYR A 179 -5.94 1.50 -7.91
CA TYR A 179 -5.32 1.10 -9.17
C TYR A 179 -5.28 -0.42 -9.33
N TYR A 180 -4.90 -1.16 -8.29
CA TYR A 180 -4.95 -2.62 -8.28
C TYR A 180 -6.36 -3.14 -8.60
N ALA A 181 -7.36 -2.64 -7.86
CA ALA A 181 -8.72 -3.14 -7.97
C ALA A 181 -9.31 -2.89 -9.36
N VAL A 182 -9.33 -1.64 -9.81
CA VAL A 182 -9.93 -1.26 -11.09
C VAL A 182 -9.16 -1.85 -12.28
N LYS A 183 -7.83 -1.95 -12.22
CA LYS A 183 -7.03 -2.60 -13.28
C LYS A 183 -7.42 -4.06 -13.47
N ASN A 184 -7.56 -4.81 -12.38
CA ASN A 184 -7.94 -6.22 -12.46
C ASN A 184 -9.40 -6.38 -12.92
N LEU A 185 -10.33 -5.56 -12.44
CA LEU A 185 -11.73 -5.61 -12.85
C LEU A 185 -11.95 -5.20 -14.32
N LEU A 186 -11.21 -4.20 -14.82
CA LEU A 186 -11.19 -3.88 -16.26
C LEU A 186 -10.61 -5.04 -17.08
N GLY A 187 -9.62 -5.74 -16.54
CA GLY A 187 -9.09 -6.97 -17.11
C GLY A 187 -10.17 -8.07 -17.23
N TYR A 188 -10.98 -8.25 -16.19
CA TYR A 188 -12.14 -9.16 -16.22
C TYR A 188 -13.14 -8.79 -17.32
N LEU A 189 -13.56 -7.53 -17.40
CA LEU A 189 -14.50 -7.05 -18.41
C LEU A 189 -13.93 -7.23 -19.83
N SER A 190 -12.65 -6.93 -20.02
CA SER A 190 -11.98 -7.07 -21.32
C SER A 190 -11.84 -8.53 -21.77
N ALA A 191 -11.70 -9.47 -20.81
CA ALA A 191 -11.63 -10.91 -21.10
C ALA A 191 -13.00 -11.53 -21.38
N ASN A 192 -14.09 -10.90 -20.93
CA ASN A 192 -15.46 -11.41 -21.03
C ASN A 192 -16.34 -10.44 -21.85
N ALA A 193 -16.39 -10.65 -23.17
CA ALA A 193 -17.01 -9.70 -24.11
C ALA A 193 -18.49 -9.35 -23.85
N ASP A 194 -19.25 -10.24 -23.20
CA ASP A 194 -20.67 -10.02 -22.85
C ASP A 194 -20.86 -9.56 -21.39
N ALA A 195 -19.78 -9.37 -20.64
CA ALA A 195 -19.85 -8.94 -19.25
C ALA A 195 -20.23 -7.46 -19.14
N THR A 196 -21.05 -7.18 -18.15
CA THR A 196 -21.45 -5.84 -17.73
C THR A 196 -20.95 -5.62 -16.30
N VAL A 197 -20.92 -4.37 -15.83
CA VAL A 197 -20.60 -4.07 -14.41
C VAL A 197 -21.48 -4.89 -13.47
N LYS A 198 -22.77 -5.01 -13.80
CA LYS A 198 -23.73 -5.78 -13.01
C LYS A 198 -23.46 -7.28 -13.02
N SER A 199 -23.16 -7.87 -14.19
CA SER A 199 -22.87 -9.31 -14.24
C SER A 199 -21.53 -9.62 -13.58
N MET A 200 -20.51 -8.78 -13.76
CA MET A 200 -19.23 -8.89 -13.06
C MET A 200 -19.42 -8.82 -11.54
N ALA A 201 -20.19 -7.85 -11.04
CA ALA A 201 -20.46 -7.72 -9.60
C ALA A 201 -21.15 -8.98 -9.04
N TYR A 202 -22.04 -9.61 -9.81
CA TYR A 202 -22.69 -10.86 -9.44
C TYR A 202 -21.75 -12.07 -9.52
N ASP A 203 -20.96 -12.18 -10.58
CA ASP A 203 -20.04 -13.32 -10.80
C ASP A 203 -18.90 -13.34 -9.76
N LEU A 204 -18.48 -12.15 -9.33
CA LEU A 204 -17.42 -11.96 -8.34
C LEU A 204 -17.95 -11.82 -6.90
N GLU A 205 -19.27 -11.94 -6.70
CA GLU A 205 -19.92 -11.96 -5.39
C GLU A 205 -19.45 -13.20 -4.62
N SER A 206 -18.36 -13.07 -3.88
CA SER A 206 -17.74 -14.14 -3.12
C SER A 206 -17.07 -13.58 -1.88
N GLN A 207 -16.83 -14.45 -0.90
CA GLN A 207 -16.16 -14.04 0.33
C GLN A 207 -14.76 -13.49 0.02
N PRO A 208 -14.40 -12.34 0.60
CA PRO A 208 -13.04 -11.83 0.51
C PRO A 208 -12.07 -12.90 1.01
N CYS A 209 -10.96 -13.08 0.29
CA CYS A 209 -9.84 -13.86 0.78
C CYS A 209 -8.69 -12.91 1.09
N SER A 210 -8.42 -12.73 2.37
CA SER A 210 -7.33 -11.88 2.87
C SER A 210 -6.03 -12.65 3.10
N GLU A 211 -6.08 -13.98 3.21
CA GLU A 211 -4.89 -14.78 3.47
C GLU A 211 -4.33 -15.40 2.20
N TRP A 212 -3.18 -14.88 1.77
CA TRP A 212 -2.44 -15.35 0.61
C TRP A 212 -1.09 -15.93 0.99
N VAL A 213 -0.75 -17.07 0.40
CA VAL A 213 0.52 -17.76 0.64
C VAL A 213 1.35 -17.82 -0.65
N ASN A 214 2.61 -17.42 -0.54
CA ASN A 214 3.57 -17.49 -1.64
C ASN A 214 4.25 -18.86 -1.73
N LEU A 215 3.81 -19.67 -2.69
CA LEU A 215 4.37 -20.98 -3.01
C LEU A 215 5.43 -20.87 -4.12
N GLY A 216 6.57 -20.26 -3.80
CA GLY A 216 7.70 -20.18 -4.74
C GLY A 216 7.45 -19.27 -5.94
N GLY A 217 6.71 -18.18 -5.72
CA GLY A 217 6.30 -17.19 -6.72
C GLY A 217 4.85 -17.33 -7.19
N GLN A 218 4.20 -18.46 -6.92
CA GLN A 218 2.77 -18.62 -7.17
C GLN A 218 1.99 -18.27 -5.91
N LEU A 219 1.08 -17.30 -6.03
CA LEU A 219 0.19 -16.94 -4.94
C LEU A 219 -1.05 -17.82 -4.97
N VAL A 220 -1.41 -18.32 -3.79
CA VAL A 220 -2.61 -19.12 -3.56
C VAL A 220 -3.28 -18.65 -2.28
N ARG A 221 -4.58 -18.92 -2.13
CA ARG A 221 -5.29 -18.66 -0.87
C ARG A 221 -4.83 -19.67 0.18
N ASP A 222 -4.80 -19.29 1.46
CA ASP A 222 -4.41 -20.23 2.52
C ASP A 222 -5.33 -21.46 2.55
N ASP A 223 -6.64 -21.27 2.43
CA ASP A 223 -7.60 -22.38 2.36
C ASP A 223 -7.27 -23.40 1.25
N ASP A 224 -6.91 -22.92 0.06
CA ASP A 224 -6.53 -23.79 -1.06
C ASP A 224 -5.24 -24.57 -0.76
N LEU A 225 -4.30 -23.97 -0.01
CA LEU A 225 -3.10 -24.63 0.47
C LEU A 225 -3.44 -25.67 1.54
N GLN A 226 -4.29 -25.36 2.51
CA GLN A 226 -4.69 -26.32 3.55
C GLN A 226 -5.38 -27.54 2.92
N ASP A 227 -6.29 -27.32 1.98
CA ASP A 227 -6.95 -28.39 1.21
C ASP A 227 -5.93 -29.26 0.46
N MET A 228 -4.92 -28.63 -0.15
CA MET A 228 -3.84 -29.35 -0.81
C MET A 228 -2.99 -30.18 0.16
N LEU A 229 -2.63 -29.62 1.31
CA LEU A 229 -1.86 -30.31 2.34
C LEU A 229 -2.63 -31.50 2.91
N ASP A 230 -3.93 -31.37 3.10
CA ASP A 230 -4.79 -32.44 3.61
C ASP A 230 -4.99 -33.55 2.56
N ASP A 231 -5.13 -33.19 1.29
CA ASP A 231 -5.14 -34.16 0.19
C ASP A 231 -3.80 -34.93 0.07
N ILE A 232 -2.66 -34.31 0.40
CA ILE A 232 -1.36 -35.00 0.51
C ILE A 232 -1.33 -35.94 1.72
N LYS A 233 -1.73 -35.45 2.91
CA LYS A 233 -1.74 -36.25 4.15
C LYS A 233 -2.64 -37.48 4.05
N THR A 234 -3.76 -37.36 3.33
CA THR A 234 -4.73 -38.44 3.13
C THR A 234 -4.36 -39.40 2.00
N GLY A 235 -3.29 -39.10 1.24
CA GLY A 235 -2.83 -39.92 0.11
C GLY A 235 -3.69 -39.79 -1.15
N LYS A 236 -4.54 -38.77 -1.26
CA LYS A 236 -5.27 -38.45 -2.49
C LYS A 236 -4.34 -37.84 -3.53
N LEU A 237 -3.35 -37.07 -3.10
CA LEU A 237 -2.19 -36.65 -3.89
C LEU A 237 -0.99 -37.48 -3.44
N ASP A 238 -0.73 -38.62 -4.11
CA ASP A 238 0.28 -39.59 -3.70
C ASP A 238 1.57 -39.57 -4.54
N SER A 239 1.64 -38.71 -5.56
CA SER A 239 2.81 -38.55 -6.42
C SER A 239 3.18 -37.10 -6.69
N TRP A 240 4.44 -36.87 -7.05
CA TRP A 240 4.91 -35.55 -7.54
C TRP A 240 4.12 -35.07 -8.76
N SER A 241 3.66 -35.98 -9.62
CA SER A 241 2.88 -35.61 -10.79
C SER A 241 1.52 -35.03 -10.39
N ASP A 242 0.88 -35.60 -9.37
CA ASP A 242 -0.44 -35.13 -8.90
C ASP A 242 -0.32 -33.80 -8.15
N ILE A 243 0.76 -33.64 -7.38
CA ILE A 243 1.11 -32.37 -6.74
C ILE A 243 1.31 -31.29 -7.80
N HIS A 244 2.12 -31.52 -8.84
CA HIS A 244 2.32 -30.54 -9.91
C HIS A 244 1.02 -30.23 -10.68
N ALA A 245 0.18 -31.23 -10.95
CA ALA A 245 -1.13 -31.00 -11.55
C ALA A 245 -2.05 -30.15 -10.65
N ARG A 246 -1.93 -30.27 -9.32
CA ARG A 246 -2.62 -29.37 -8.38
C ARG A 246 -2.09 -27.95 -8.47
N TYR A 247 -0.77 -27.74 -8.54
CA TYR A 247 -0.19 -26.41 -8.74
C TYR A 247 -0.69 -25.75 -10.03
N ASP A 248 -0.72 -26.49 -11.14
CA ASP A 248 -1.22 -26.00 -12.43
C ASP A 248 -2.70 -25.62 -12.36
N LYS A 249 -3.50 -26.43 -11.65
CA LYS A 249 -4.92 -26.13 -11.41
C LYS A 249 -5.08 -24.83 -10.62
N LEU A 250 -4.37 -24.69 -9.49
CA LEU A 250 -4.42 -23.48 -8.67
C LEU A 250 -4.01 -22.24 -9.47
N TRP A 251 -3.02 -22.36 -10.35
CA TRP A 251 -2.62 -21.26 -11.23
C TRP A 251 -3.71 -20.90 -12.25
N SER A 252 -4.43 -21.90 -12.77
CA SER A 252 -5.55 -21.63 -13.69
C SER A 252 -6.73 -20.93 -13.02
N GLU A 253 -6.91 -21.12 -11.71
CA GLU A 253 -7.96 -20.48 -10.90
C GLU A 253 -7.54 -19.10 -10.37
N TYR A 254 -6.22 -18.86 -10.23
CA TYR A 254 -5.64 -17.62 -9.70
C TYR A 254 -6.21 -16.32 -10.30
N PRO A 255 -6.37 -16.15 -11.63
CA PRO A 255 -6.97 -14.93 -12.18
C PRO A 255 -8.36 -14.65 -11.62
N ASN A 256 -9.20 -15.67 -11.45
CA ASN A 256 -10.53 -15.50 -10.89
C ASN A 256 -10.48 -15.09 -9.41
N HIS A 257 -9.62 -15.73 -8.61
CA HIS A 257 -9.42 -15.34 -7.20
C HIS A 257 -8.89 -13.90 -7.10
N LYS A 258 -8.00 -13.49 -8.00
CA LYS A 258 -7.48 -12.12 -8.06
C LYS A 258 -8.57 -11.10 -8.40
N HIS A 259 -9.51 -11.43 -9.30
CA HIS A 259 -10.67 -10.58 -9.59
C HIS A 259 -11.65 -10.48 -8.42
N GLN A 260 -11.91 -11.58 -7.72
CA GLN A 260 -12.75 -11.60 -6.51
C GLN A 260 -12.14 -10.72 -5.41
N HIS A 261 -10.84 -10.87 -5.17
CA HIS A 261 -10.09 -10.03 -4.26
C HIS A 261 -10.11 -8.55 -4.68
N ALA A 262 -9.88 -8.24 -5.95
CA ALA A 262 -9.97 -6.88 -6.48
C ALA A 262 -11.36 -6.25 -6.28
N MET A 263 -12.45 -7.02 -6.43
CA MET A 263 -13.80 -6.55 -6.14
C MET A 263 -13.96 -6.22 -4.65
N ALA A 264 -13.53 -7.10 -3.75
CA ALA A 264 -13.61 -6.87 -2.31
C ALA A 264 -12.83 -5.60 -1.89
N VAL A 265 -11.59 -5.46 -2.36
CA VAL A 265 -10.76 -4.28 -2.10
C VAL A 265 -11.43 -3.00 -2.60
N LEU A 266 -12.05 -3.01 -3.78
CA LEU A 266 -12.75 -1.83 -4.28
C LEU A 266 -13.94 -1.46 -3.41
N LEU A 267 -14.75 -2.45 -3.00
CA LEU A 267 -15.92 -2.22 -2.16
C LEU A 267 -15.54 -1.68 -0.78
N GLU A 268 -14.48 -2.21 -0.19
CA GLU A 268 -13.93 -1.72 1.08
C GLU A 268 -13.44 -0.27 0.96
N LEU A 269 -12.67 0.03 -0.09
CA LEU A 269 -12.20 1.40 -0.37
C LEU A 269 -13.32 2.41 -0.52
N LEU A 270 -14.40 2.00 -1.19
CA LEU A 270 -15.58 2.83 -1.45
C LEU A 270 -16.55 2.84 -0.26
N GLN A 271 -16.30 2.04 0.78
CA GLN A 271 -17.21 1.80 1.91
C GLN A 271 -18.63 1.46 1.44
N ALA A 272 -18.72 0.55 0.46
CA ALA A 272 -19.98 0.18 -0.20
C ALA A 272 -20.22 -1.33 -0.15
N ASP A 273 -21.45 -1.74 0.16
CA ASP A 273 -21.82 -3.17 0.17
C ASP A 273 -21.90 -3.78 -1.24
N ALA A 274 -22.09 -2.96 -2.27
CA ALA A 274 -22.26 -3.42 -3.65
C ALA A 274 -21.78 -2.39 -4.67
N LEU A 275 -21.22 -2.90 -5.77
CA LEU A 275 -20.72 -2.06 -6.85
C LEU A 275 -21.88 -1.61 -7.75
N THR A 276 -22.13 -0.30 -7.77
CA THR A 276 -23.10 0.32 -8.69
C THR A 276 -22.40 0.87 -9.92
N GLU A 277 -23.13 1.07 -11.03
CA GLU A 277 -22.56 1.69 -12.24
C GLU A 277 -21.97 3.08 -11.94
N LYS A 278 -22.64 3.87 -11.10
CA LYS A 278 -22.13 5.18 -10.69
C LYS A 278 -20.79 5.08 -9.97
N LEU A 279 -20.71 4.21 -8.95
CA LEU A 279 -19.48 4.01 -8.18
C LEU A 279 -18.35 3.47 -9.06
N TRP A 280 -18.69 2.60 -10.01
CA TRP A 280 -17.74 2.09 -10.99
C TRP A 280 -17.18 3.19 -11.89
N ASP A 281 -18.05 4.03 -12.47
CA ASP A 281 -17.63 5.13 -13.35
C ASP A 281 -16.71 6.13 -12.62
N GLU A 282 -17.06 6.49 -11.37
CA GLU A 282 -16.24 7.35 -10.51
C GLU A 282 -14.87 6.70 -10.21
N ALA A 283 -14.87 5.42 -9.82
CA ALA A 283 -13.63 4.69 -9.52
C ALA A 283 -12.72 4.55 -10.76
N VAL A 284 -13.30 4.38 -11.95
CA VAL A 284 -12.57 4.31 -13.22
C VAL A 284 -11.96 5.66 -13.58
N GLU A 285 -12.69 6.76 -13.42
CA GLU A 285 -12.18 8.12 -13.69
C GLU A 285 -10.98 8.45 -12.78
N ASP A 286 -11.11 8.20 -11.48
CA ASP A 286 -10.02 8.38 -10.52
C ASP A 286 -8.81 7.49 -10.86
N THR A 287 -9.04 6.24 -11.28
CA THR A 287 -7.96 5.32 -11.66
C THR A 287 -7.25 5.77 -12.94
N ILE A 288 -7.97 6.38 -13.88
CA ILE A 288 -7.35 7.01 -15.06
C ILE A 288 -6.36 8.10 -14.62
N ASP A 289 -6.72 8.92 -13.63
CA ASP A 289 -5.83 9.95 -13.11
C ASP A 289 -4.64 9.38 -12.35
N ILE A 290 -4.84 8.29 -11.59
CA ILE A 290 -3.75 7.53 -10.98
C ILE A 290 -2.80 6.97 -12.05
N ALA A 291 -3.33 6.40 -13.15
CA ALA A 291 -2.51 5.86 -14.24
C ALA A 291 -1.66 6.95 -14.92
N LYS A 292 -2.24 8.13 -15.17
CA LYS A 292 -1.51 9.30 -15.67
C LYS A 292 -0.42 9.75 -14.69
N LEU A 293 -0.75 9.78 -13.39
CA LEU A 293 0.20 10.14 -12.33
C LEU A 293 1.38 9.16 -12.27
N ILE A 294 1.13 7.86 -12.41
CA ILE A 294 2.18 6.83 -12.50
C ILE A 294 3.10 7.15 -13.68
N ALA A 295 2.55 7.33 -14.89
CA ALA A 295 3.33 7.63 -16.08
C ALA A 295 4.18 8.90 -15.93
N GLU A 296 3.60 9.96 -15.37
CA GLU A 296 4.30 11.20 -15.07
C GLU A 296 5.44 10.99 -14.07
N ARG A 297 5.20 10.29 -12.96
CA ARG A 297 6.21 10.03 -11.93
C ARG A 297 7.33 9.11 -12.40
N VAL A 298 7.02 8.11 -13.25
CA VAL A 298 8.03 7.28 -13.91
C VAL A 298 8.95 8.16 -14.75
N LYS A 299 8.37 9.03 -15.59
CA LYS A 299 9.14 9.96 -16.43
C LYS A 299 9.96 10.93 -15.59
N SER A 300 9.36 11.58 -14.59
CA SER A 300 10.04 12.59 -13.77
C SER A 300 11.17 11.98 -12.93
N SER A 301 10.95 10.81 -12.32
CA SER A 301 11.97 10.10 -11.54
C SER A 301 13.15 9.64 -12.39
N ARG A 302 12.94 9.31 -13.67
CA ARG A 302 14.03 8.98 -14.59
C ARG A 302 14.74 10.22 -15.13
N CYS A 303 13.97 11.23 -15.54
CA CYS A 303 14.52 12.45 -16.12
C CYS A 303 15.33 13.28 -15.12
N LYS A 304 15.04 13.21 -13.82
CA LYS A 304 15.81 13.95 -12.79
C LYS A 304 17.30 13.58 -12.78
N ASP A 305 17.63 12.32 -13.10
CA ASP A 305 19.01 11.84 -13.14
C ASP A 305 19.84 12.56 -14.21
N PHE A 306 19.23 12.98 -15.33
CA PHE A 306 19.88 13.73 -16.41
C PHE A 306 20.10 15.20 -16.07
N LYS A 307 19.33 15.74 -15.12
CA LYS A 307 19.42 17.14 -14.66
C LYS A 307 20.33 17.30 -13.44
N ASN A 308 20.77 16.20 -12.82
CA ASN A 308 21.54 16.23 -11.59
C ASN A 308 23.01 16.64 -11.85
N GLU A 309 23.40 17.82 -11.35
CA GLU A 309 24.74 18.38 -11.53
C GLU A 309 25.85 17.44 -11.04
N TYR A 310 25.66 16.76 -9.91
CA TYR A 310 26.64 15.82 -9.37
C TYR A 310 26.77 14.52 -10.17
N ARG A 311 25.74 14.13 -10.91
CA ARG A 311 25.86 13.02 -11.87
C ARG A 311 26.52 13.48 -13.16
N ARG A 312 26.33 14.74 -13.55
CA ARG A 312 26.95 15.30 -14.75
C ARG A 312 28.47 15.39 -14.66
N ILE A 313 29.05 15.57 -13.46
CA ILE A 313 30.51 15.69 -13.29
C ILE A 313 31.30 14.44 -13.73
N THR A 314 30.64 13.28 -13.86
CA THR A 314 31.30 12.05 -14.30
C THR A 314 31.43 11.96 -15.83
N PHE A 315 30.94 12.96 -16.56
CA PHE A 315 31.00 13.05 -18.02
C PHE A 315 31.75 14.31 -18.42
N ASP A 316 32.59 14.22 -19.45
CA ASP A 316 33.35 15.34 -20.01
C ASP A 316 32.44 16.31 -20.81
N SER A 317 31.26 15.85 -21.25
CA SER A 317 30.26 16.69 -21.94
C SER A 317 28.85 16.13 -21.88
N GLU A 318 27.84 16.95 -22.16
CA GLU A 318 26.45 16.48 -22.34
C GLU A 318 26.32 15.46 -23.48
N ALA A 319 27.12 15.60 -24.54
CA ALA A 319 27.13 14.66 -25.65
C ALA A 319 27.64 13.28 -25.21
N GLU A 320 28.68 13.22 -24.37
CA GLU A 320 29.15 11.96 -23.79
C GLU A 320 28.11 11.37 -22.83
N MET A 321 27.51 12.18 -21.96
CA MET A 321 26.44 11.75 -21.07
C MET A 321 25.28 11.13 -21.86
N HIS A 322 24.85 11.77 -22.95
CA HIS A 322 23.79 11.23 -23.81
C HIS A 322 24.22 9.97 -24.56
N ALA A 323 25.48 9.88 -25.00
CA ALA A 323 26.00 8.68 -25.64
C ALA A 323 26.05 7.47 -24.68
N VAL A 324 26.31 7.71 -23.38
CA VAL A 324 26.43 6.65 -22.36
C VAL A 324 25.08 6.29 -21.74
N LEU A 325 24.29 7.29 -21.33
CA LEU A 325 23.03 7.10 -20.61
C LEU A 325 21.80 7.06 -21.51
N GLY A 326 21.92 7.50 -22.77
CA GLY A 326 20.80 7.78 -23.66
C GLY A 326 20.17 9.15 -23.40
N SER A 327 18.94 9.33 -23.85
CA SER A 327 18.09 10.46 -23.45
C SER A 327 16.92 9.97 -22.61
N CYS A 328 16.29 10.87 -21.85
CA CYS A 328 15.05 10.53 -21.16
C CYS A 328 13.91 10.21 -22.14
N GLU A 329 13.92 10.77 -23.34
CA GLU A 329 12.87 10.55 -24.34
C GLU A 329 13.02 9.21 -25.09
N ASP A 330 14.26 8.71 -25.19
CA ASP A 330 14.55 7.44 -25.86
C ASP A 330 14.38 6.22 -24.95
N ASP A 331 14.18 6.41 -23.64
CA ASP A 331 14.06 5.32 -22.66
C ASP A 331 12.86 4.43 -22.99
N GLU A 332 13.15 3.20 -23.44
CA GLU A 332 12.16 2.21 -23.88
C GLU A 332 11.13 1.90 -22.78
N PHE A 333 11.54 1.93 -21.51
CA PHE A 333 10.65 1.65 -20.40
C PHE A 333 9.66 2.81 -20.16
N ILE A 334 10.08 4.06 -20.34
CA ILE A 334 9.14 5.20 -20.25
C ILE A 334 8.09 5.10 -21.35
N ARG A 335 8.50 4.82 -22.60
CA ARG A 335 7.56 4.64 -23.72
C ARG A 335 6.58 3.50 -23.45
N HIS A 336 7.08 2.37 -22.95
CA HIS A 336 6.24 1.25 -22.56
C HIS A 336 5.17 1.62 -21.54
N ILE A 337 5.52 2.35 -20.47
CA ILE A 337 4.53 2.81 -19.47
C ILE A 337 3.53 3.80 -20.07
N GLN A 338 3.94 4.66 -21.00
CA GLN A 338 3.03 5.56 -21.71
C GLN A 338 2.02 4.77 -22.57
N ASP A 339 2.50 3.78 -23.34
CA ASP A 339 1.65 2.93 -24.18
C ASP A 339 0.67 2.09 -23.33
N GLU A 340 1.13 1.57 -22.18
CA GLU A 340 0.27 0.87 -21.21
C GLU A 340 -0.80 1.80 -20.64
N THR A 341 -0.44 3.05 -20.32
CA THR A 341 -1.38 4.05 -19.80
C THR A 341 -2.42 4.43 -20.84
N GLU A 342 -2.01 4.63 -22.11
CA GLU A 342 -2.94 4.90 -23.20
C GLU A 342 -3.89 3.73 -23.45
N SER A 343 -3.37 2.50 -23.45
CA SER A 343 -4.16 1.28 -23.58
C SER A 343 -5.16 1.14 -22.44
N PHE A 344 -4.74 1.40 -21.20
CA PHE A 344 -5.60 1.42 -20.02
C PHE A 344 -6.73 2.43 -20.17
N ILE A 345 -6.42 3.67 -20.57
CA ILE A 345 -7.42 4.73 -20.79
C ILE A 345 -8.40 4.35 -21.90
N GLN A 346 -7.94 3.66 -22.95
CA GLN A 346 -8.81 3.20 -24.02
C GLN A 346 -9.76 2.10 -23.55
N MET A 347 -9.29 1.15 -22.73
CA MET A 347 -10.13 0.11 -22.14
C MET A 347 -11.16 0.70 -21.18
N ALA A 348 -10.74 1.65 -20.35
CA ALA A 348 -11.60 2.33 -19.36
C ALA A 348 -12.72 3.19 -19.98
N LYS A 349 -12.65 3.52 -21.27
CA LYS A 349 -13.63 4.34 -21.99
C LYS A 349 -14.61 3.54 -22.86
N GLN A 350 -14.39 2.24 -22.99
CA GLN A 350 -15.30 1.32 -23.69
C GLN A 350 -16.40 0.89 -22.73
#